data_AF-A0A5N7B7Q7-F1
#
_entry.id   AF-A0A5N7B7Q7-F1
#
_cell.length_a   1.000
_cell.length_b   1.000
_cell.length_c   1.000
_cell.angle_alpha   90.00
_cell.angle_beta   90.00
_cell.angle_gamma   90.00
#
_symmetry.space_group_name_H-M   'P 1'
#
loop_
_entity.id
_entity.type
_entity.pdbx_description
1 polymer ?
#
loop_
_entity_poly.entity_id
_entity_poly.type
_entity_poly.pdbx_seq_one_letter_code
_entity_poly.pdbx_strand_id
1 'polypeptide(L)'
;MQLFFASISPYLTCLGWQRKTNHTSSQDPLMTILQDGKSQINGRPAFRRHYIKQQVGDRYQIVRQVNTCDIGEGGQTVTHSWTEEFTIEGRRLQKSKCGLKLLQDYEICKRPT
;
A
#
# COMPACT_ATOMS: atom_id res chain seq x y z
N MET A 1 9.24 -42.54 -55.36
CA MET A 1 8.25 -43.41 -54.70
C MET A 1 8.15 -42.99 -53.24
N GLN A 2 6.91 -42.84 -52.75
CA GLN A 2 6.48 -42.52 -51.38
C GLN A 2 7.09 -43.52 -50.35
N LEU A 3 7.31 -43.15 -49.09
CA LEU A 3 6.26 -43.13 -48.06
C LEU A 3 6.55 -42.15 -46.91
N PHE A 4 5.47 -41.50 -46.48
CA PHE A 4 5.30 -40.68 -45.29
C PHE A 4 5.42 -41.50 -44.01
N PHE A 5 5.93 -40.90 -42.93
CA PHE A 5 5.26 -40.97 -41.62
C PHE A 5 5.30 -39.60 -40.95
N ALA A 6 4.09 -39.13 -40.67
CA ALA A 6 3.79 -37.93 -39.92
C ALA A 6 3.85 -38.20 -38.41
N SER A 7 4.29 -37.21 -37.63
CA SER A 7 3.65 -36.83 -36.36
C SER A 7 4.26 -35.53 -35.84
N ILE A 8 3.87 -34.41 -36.47
CA ILE A 8 3.92 -33.10 -35.82
C ILE A 8 2.59 -32.95 -35.08
N SER A 9 2.63 -32.96 -33.75
CA SER A 9 1.56 -32.44 -32.89
C SER A 9 2.03 -32.36 -31.43
N PRO A 10 1.50 -31.47 -30.55
CA PRO A 10 0.70 -30.28 -30.81
C PRO A 10 1.26 -29.02 -30.11
N TYR A 11 0.94 -27.86 -30.69
CA TYR A 11 0.40 -26.69 -29.99
C TYR A 11 0.42 -26.71 -28.46
N LEU A 12 1.19 -25.78 -27.85
CA LEU A 12 0.79 -24.92 -26.72
C LEU A 12 2.04 -24.22 -26.14
N THR A 13 2.78 -23.46 -26.95
CA THR A 13 3.49 -22.31 -26.39
C THR A 13 2.44 -21.26 -26.13
N CYS A 14 1.95 -21.31 -24.89
CA CYS A 14 1.12 -20.31 -24.25
C CYS A 14 1.50 -18.91 -24.74
N LEU A 15 0.63 -18.36 -25.60
CA LEU A 15 0.34 -16.94 -25.68
C LEU A 15 -0.18 -16.53 -24.29
N GLY A 16 0.74 -16.44 -23.33
CA GLY A 16 0.50 -15.94 -21.99
C GLY A 16 0.52 -14.43 -22.09
N TRP A 17 -0.68 -13.89 -22.30
CA TRP A 17 -0.97 -12.48 -22.26
C TRP A 17 -0.23 -11.79 -21.11
N GLN A 18 0.52 -10.77 -21.49
CA GLN A 18 1.02 -9.67 -20.68
C GLN A 18 0.38 -9.56 -19.28
N ARG A 19 1.21 -9.63 -18.24
CA ARG A 19 1.13 -8.57 -17.22
C ARG A 19 2.19 -7.55 -17.55
N LYS A 20 1.84 -6.65 -18.47
CA LYS A 20 2.36 -5.29 -18.38
C LYS A 20 1.84 -4.81 -17.03
N THR A 21 2.70 -4.78 -16.01
CA THR A 21 2.35 -4.02 -14.83
C THR A 21 2.12 -2.62 -15.35
N ASN A 22 0.85 -2.22 -15.39
CA ASN A 22 0.51 -0.84 -15.53
C ASN A 22 1.05 -0.18 -14.26
N HIS A 23 2.34 0.15 -14.29
CA HIS A 23 2.91 1.25 -13.54
C HIS A 23 2.33 2.53 -14.17
N THR A 24 1.00 2.62 -14.24
CA THR A 24 0.36 3.92 -14.09
C THR A 24 0.76 4.28 -12.69
N SER A 25 1.84 5.07 -12.56
CA SER A 25 2.05 5.82 -11.33
C SER A 25 0.71 6.47 -11.07
N SER A 26 -0.02 5.96 -10.09
CA SER A 26 -1.17 6.67 -9.57
C SER A 26 -0.59 8.04 -9.25
N GLN A 27 -0.96 9.06 -10.01
CA GLN A 27 -0.58 10.46 -9.76
C GLN A 27 -1.28 10.96 -8.49
N ASP A 28 -1.59 10.06 -7.56
CA ASP A 28 -2.11 10.40 -6.26
C ASP A 28 -0.99 11.15 -5.53
N PRO A 29 -1.19 12.46 -5.29
CA PRO A 29 -0.14 13.34 -4.79
C PRO A 29 0.28 13.01 -3.35
N LEU A 30 -0.47 12.14 -2.66
CA LEU A 30 -0.16 11.70 -1.30
C LEU A 30 0.17 10.21 -1.23
N MET A 31 0.27 9.48 -2.35
CA MET A 31 0.56 8.04 -2.32
C MET A 31 1.83 7.71 -1.55
N THR A 32 2.90 8.50 -1.72
CA THR A 32 4.18 8.27 -1.02
C THR A 32 4.12 8.59 0.48
N ILE A 33 3.11 9.36 0.92
CA ILE A 33 2.94 9.81 2.30
C ILE A 33 1.90 8.96 3.03
N LEU A 34 0.78 8.64 2.39
CA LEU A 34 -0.37 7.94 2.95
C LEU A 34 -0.51 6.52 2.39
N GLN A 35 0.60 5.79 2.34
CA GLN A 35 0.61 4.39 1.96
C GLN A 35 0.44 3.51 3.19
N ASP A 36 -0.76 2.94 3.34
CA ASP A 36 -1.01 1.89 4.30
C ASP A 36 -0.55 0.54 3.77
N GLY A 37 -0.10 -0.34 4.66
CA GLY A 37 0.22 -1.72 4.36
C GLY A 37 1.67 -2.10 4.64
N LYS A 38 2.08 -3.21 4.02
CA LYS A 38 3.43 -3.77 4.14
C LYS A 38 4.43 -2.90 3.38
N SER A 39 5.56 -2.63 4.01
CA SER A 39 6.69 -1.88 3.45
C SER A 39 8.01 -2.47 3.97
N GLN A 40 9.13 -1.92 3.52
CA GLN A 40 10.44 -2.22 4.08
C GLN A 40 11.07 -0.94 4.64
N ILE A 41 11.65 -1.02 5.83
CA ILE A 41 12.40 0.06 6.47
C ILE A 41 13.78 -0.49 6.82
N ASN A 42 14.83 0.07 6.24
CA ASN A 42 16.22 -0.39 6.42
C ASN A 42 16.36 -1.92 6.17
N GLY A 43 15.70 -2.43 5.14
CA GLY A 43 15.69 -3.86 4.79
C GLY A 43 14.80 -4.75 5.66
N ARG A 44 14.12 -4.20 6.67
CA ARG A 44 13.27 -4.97 7.60
C ARG A 44 11.79 -4.88 7.23
N PRO A 45 11.01 -5.96 7.38
CA PRO A 45 9.56 -5.92 7.20
C PRO A 45 8.91 -4.90 8.13
N ALA A 46 8.11 -4.02 7.55
CA ALA A 46 7.40 -2.98 8.25
C ALA A 46 5.92 -2.96 7.85
N PHE A 47 5.06 -2.56 8.77
CA PHE A 47 3.66 -2.24 8.49
C PHE A 47 3.40 -0.80 8.89
N ARG A 48 2.76 -0.04 8.00
CA ARG A 48 2.36 1.34 8.25
C ARG A 48 0.86 1.47 8.14
N ARG A 49 0.27 2.27 9.04
CA ARG A 49 -1.14 2.65 8.97
C ARG A 49 -1.30 4.13 9.33
N HIS A 50 -2.22 4.80 8.67
CA HIS A 50 -2.58 6.18 8.97
C HIS A 50 -3.99 6.26 9.55
N TYR A 51 -4.22 7.24 10.43
CA TYR A 51 -5.56 7.67 10.83
C TYR A 51 -5.55 9.17 11.13
N ILE A 52 -6.73 9.80 11.06
CA ILE A 52 -6.90 11.20 11.46
C ILE A 52 -7.21 11.23 12.95
N LYS A 53 -6.41 11.99 13.71
CA LYS A 53 -6.61 12.21 15.15
C LYS A 53 -7.66 13.29 15.40
N GLN A 54 -7.55 14.40 14.68
CA GLN A 54 -8.48 15.51 14.78
C GLN A 54 -8.44 16.42 13.55
N GLN A 55 -9.48 17.23 13.41
CA GLN A 55 -9.58 18.31 12.44
C GLN A 55 -9.52 19.66 13.18
N VAL A 56 -8.68 20.58 12.71
CA VAL A 56 -8.55 21.94 13.23
C VAL A 56 -8.69 22.90 12.05
N GLY A 57 -9.86 23.53 11.93
CA GLY A 57 -10.20 24.35 10.76
C GLY A 57 -10.20 23.52 9.48
N ASP A 58 -9.39 23.93 8.49
CA ASP A 58 -9.22 23.24 7.21
C ASP A 58 -8.09 22.20 7.21
N ARG A 59 -7.43 21.96 8.36
CA ARG A 59 -6.28 21.06 8.49
C ARG A 59 -6.65 19.81 9.30
N TYR A 60 -6.05 18.69 8.90
CA TYR A 60 -6.23 17.40 9.56
C TYR A 60 -4.90 16.94 10.15
N GLN A 61 -4.91 16.64 11.44
CA GLN A 61 -3.79 16.01 12.13
C GLN A 61 -3.85 14.51 11.90
N ILE A 62 -2.82 13.99 11.22
CA ILE A 62 -2.69 12.60 10.83
C ILE A 62 -1.64 11.95 11.71
N VAL A 63 -1.95 10.76 12.21
CA VAL A 63 -1.02 9.89 12.91
C VAL A 63 -0.66 8.74 11.98
N ARG A 64 0.63 8.54 11.75
CA ARG A 64 1.18 7.33 11.14
C ARG A 64 1.70 6.43 12.26
N GLN A 65 1.14 5.23 12.36
CA GLN A 65 1.68 4.16 13.17
C GLN A 65 2.60 3.30 12.31
N VAL A 66 3.80 3.03 12.80
CA VAL A 66 4.77 2.18 12.14
C VAL A 66 5.15 1.05 13.08
N ASN A 67 5.03 -0.17 12.58
CA ASN A 67 5.48 -1.37 13.26
C ASN A 67 6.53 -2.06 12.41
N THR A 68 7.65 -2.45 13.00
CA THR A 68 8.68 -3.25 12.35
C THR A 68 8.90 -4.52 13.16
N CYS A 69 9.19 -5.61 12.46
CA CYS A 69 9.54 -6.88 13.08
C CYS A 69 10.97 -7.25 12.70
N ASP A 70 11.75 -7.68 13.69
CA ASP A 70 13.12 -8.14 13.52
C ASP A 70 13.35 -9.43 14.34
N ILE A 71 14.47 -10.09 14.09
CA ILE A 71 14.92 -11.23 14.87
C ILE A 71 16.02 -10.75 15.82
N GLY A 72 15.73 -10.78 17.13
CA GLY A 72 16.68 -10.43 18.17
C GLY A 72 17.71 -11.54 18.43
N GLU A 73 18.66 -11.24 19.32
CA GLU A 73 19.63 -12.23 19.80
C GLU A 73 18.90 -13.43 20.41
N GLY A 74 19.28 -14.65 19.99
CA GLY A 74 18.60 -15.88 20.41
C GLY A 74 17.41 -16.32 19.54
N GLY A 75 17.13 -15.65 18.42
CA GLY A 75 16.10 -16.07 17.45
C GLY A 75 14.68 -15.63 17.79
N GLN A 76 14.51 -14.85 18.85
CA GLN A 76 13.22 -14.28 19.26
C GLN A 76 12.76 -13.16 18.31
N THR A 77 11.45 -13.08 18.05
CA THR A 77 10.90 -11.96 17.27
C THR A 77 10.77 -10.73 18.16
N VAL A 78 11.37 -9.62 17.73
CA VAL A 78 11.29 -8.32 18.38
C VAL A 78 10.46 -7.39 17.52
N THR A 79 9.46 -6.74 18.12
CA THR A 79 8.64 -5.73 17.44
C THR A 79 8.99 -4.34 17.95
N HIS A 80 9.30 -3.43 17.04
CA HIS A 80 9.46 -2.01 17.35
C HIS A 80 8.30 -1.22 16.76
N SER A 81 7.67 -0.39 17.60
CA SER A 81 6.52 0.41 17.24
C SER A 81 6.77 1.88 17.59
N TRP A 82 6.47 2.78 16.67
CA TRP A 82 6.47 4.21 16.94
C TRP A 82 5.36 4.92 16.16
N THR A 83 5.15 6.18 16.50
CA THR A 83 4.14 7.03 15.89
C THR A 83 4.74 8.33 15.41
N GLU A 84 4.33 8.76 14.22
CA GLU A 84 4.69 10.05 13.63
C GLU A 84 3.41 10.86 13.46
N GLU A 85 3.42 12.13 13.90
CA GLU A 85 2.29 13.04 13.70
C GLU A 85 2.65 14.13 12.69
N PHE A 86 1.75 14.40 11.75
CA PHE A 86 1.91 15.48 10.80
C PHE A 86 0.54 16.04 10.39
N THR A 87 0.54 17.21 9.73
CA THR A 87 -0.69 17.90 9.34
C THR A 87 -0.81 18.00 7.83
N ILE A 88 -2.00 17.69 7.29
CA ILE A 88 -2.32 17.86 5.88
C ILE A 88 -3.59 18.73 5.74
N GLU A 89 -3.56 19.65 4.79
CA GLU A 89 -4.72 20.46 4.42
C GLU A 89 -5.82 19.61 3.79
N GLY A 90 -7.08 19.88 4.13
CA GLY A 90 -8.26 19.16 3.63
C GLY A 90 -8.33 19.13 2.11
N ARG A 91 -8.03 20.26 1.45
CA ARG A 91 -7.98 20.36 -0.02
C ARG A 91 -6.96 19.40 -0.67
N ARG A 92 -5.89 19.03 0.05
CA ARG A 92 -4.89 18.06 -0.44
C ARG A 92 -5.37 16.64 -0.26
N LEU A 93 -6.01 16.33 0.87
CA LEU A 93 -6.62 15.02 1.12
C LEU A 93 -7.73 14.72 0.09
N GLN A 94 -8.56 15.71 -0.24
CA GLN A 94 -9.63 15.56 -1.24
C GLN A 94 -9.12 15.29 -2.66
N LYS A 95 -7.90 15.72 -3.00
CA LYS A 95 -7.26 15.49 -4.30
C LYS A 95 -6.53 14.14 -4.39
N SER A 96 -6.58 13.34 -3.34
CA SER A 96 -5.83 12.10 -3.18
C SER A 96 -6.78 10.94 -2.95
N LYS A 97 -6.55 9.79 -3.60
CA LYS A 97 -7.38 8.60 -3.40
C LYS A 97 -7.17 8.03 -1.98
N CYS A 98 -5.93 7.96 -1.53
CA CYS A 98 -5.62 7.56 -0.14
C CYS A 98 -6.11 8.61 0.87
N GLY A 99 -6.02 9.90 0.55
CA GLY A 99 -6.57 10.98 1.38
C GLY A 99 -8.10 10.92 1.52
N LEU A 100 -8.84 10.67 0.44
CA LEU A 100 -10.29 10.49 0.45
C LEU A 100 -10.73 9.30 1.31
N LYS A 101 -10.02 8.17 1.19
CA LYS A 101 -10.27 7.00 2.04
C LYS A 101 -10.07 7.34 3.52
N LEU A 102 -8.99 8.03 3.84
CA LEU A 102 -8.69 8.44 5.21
C LEU A 102 -9.76 9.37 5.79
N LEU A 103 -10.27 10.30 4.98
CA LEU A 103 -11.39 11.17 5.35
C LEU A 103 -12.67 10.37 5.60
N GLN A 104 -12.98 9.40 4.73
CA GLN A 104 -14.15 8.53 4.90
C GLN A 104 -14.06 7.74 6.21
N ASP A 105 -12.92 7.12 6.49
CA ASP A 105 -12.70 6.37 7.74
C ASP A 105 -12.87 7.27 8.97
N TYR A 106 -12.37 8.50 8.90
CA TYR A 106 -12.52 9.49 9.97
C TYR A 106 -13.97 9.91 10.20
N GLU A 107 -14.74 10.15 9.14
CA GLU A 107 -16.16 10.48 9.25
C GLU A 107 -17.00 9.33 9.79
N ILE A 108 -16.63 8.07 9.49
CA ILE A 108 -17.26 6.89 10.11
C ILE A 108 -16.99 6.88 11.62
N CYS A 109 -15.74 7.08 12.04
CA CYS A 109 -15.36 7.07 13.45
C CYS A 109 -15.93 8.25 14.27
N LYS A 110 -16.23 9.38 13.64
CA LYS A 110 -16.86 10.54 14.31
C LYS A 110 -18.33 10.32 14.68
N ARG A 111 -19.04 9.47 13.94
CA ARG A 111 -20.48 9.28 14.16
C ARG A 111 -20.67 8.47 15.44
N PRO A 112 -21.37 8.98 16.47
CA PRO A 112 -21.75 8.15 17.59
C PRO A 112 -22.65 7.01 17.07
N THR A 113 -22.28 5.77 17.41
CA THR A 113 -23.08 4.57 17.18
C THR A 113 -24.34 4.58 18.01
#